data_AF-A0A4S4A3H5-F1
#
_entry.id   AF-A0A4S4A3H5-F1
#
_cell.length_a   1.000
_cell.length_b   1.000
_cell.length_c   1.000
_cell.angle_alpha   90.00
_cell.angle_beta   90.00
_cell.angle_gamma   90.00
#
_symmetry.space_group_name_H-M   'P 1'
#
loop_
_entity.id
_entity.type
_entity.pdbx_description
1 polymer ?
#
loop_
_entity_poly.entity_id
_entity_poly.type
_entity_poly.pdbx_seq_one_letter_code
_entity_poly.pdbx_strand_id
1 'polypeptide(L)'
;MPYEKNLFATAEERNNLSGEPIYGEPSRDWFFLEDGLGVEQFRRFAPLARKALRHYAKDAYNISTIDRYTERMVRKHICNFMRVKVEEKVQYDWEFIDNCMKMVIGDLLKIDIPYDEARLSYLIPEAQVHADWEKTMH
;
A
#
# COMPACT_ATOMS: atom_id res chain seq x y z
N MET A 1 -3.69 11.06 30.31
CA MET A 1 -4.51 9.83 30.41
C MET A 1 -5.94 10.25 30.72
N PRO A 2 -7.00 9.63 30.16
CA PRO A 2 -6.97 8.36 29.44
C PRO A 2 -7.54 8.41 28.01
N TYR A 3 -7.01 7.48 27.22
CA TYR A 3 -7.39 7.07 25.88
C TYR A 3 -8.64 6.18 25.95
N GLU A 4 -9.72 6.65 26.56
CA GLU A 4 -11.02 5.96 26.53
C GLU A 4 -11.90 6.60 25.46
N LYS A 5 -11.49 6.50 24.19
CA LYS A 5 -12.40 6.81 23.10
C LYS A 5 -13.34 5.62 22.92
N ASN A 6 -14.50 5.74 23.58
CA ASN A 6 -15.77 5.09 23.32
C ASN A 6 -15.75 4.05 22.20
N LEU A 7 -15.73 2.77 22.59
CA LEU A 7 -16.01 1.63 21.71
C LEU A 7 -17.35 1.77 20.96
N PHE A 8 -18.22 2.68 21.41
CA PHE A 8 -19.56 2.98 20.87
C PHE A 8 -19.66 4.30 20.11
N ALA A 9 -18.56 5.03 19.85
CA ALA A 9 -18.62 6.24 19.03
C ALA A 9 -19.15 5.89 17.63
N THR A 10 -20.13 6.63 17.13
CA THR A 10 -20.77 6.37 15.83
C THR A 10 -19.78 6.60 14.70
N ALA A 11 -19.97 5.94 13.55
CA ALA A 11 -19.10 6.07 12.38
C ALA A 11 -18.95 7.55 11.91
N GLU A 12 -19.99 8.38 12.13
CA GLU A 12 -19.94 9.82 11.88
C GLU A 12 -18.98 10.58 12.79
N GLU A 13 -18.95 10.26 14.09
CA GLU A 13 -18.07 10.93 15.06
C GLU A 13 -16.59 10.59 14.82
N ARG A 14 -16.30 9.40 14.28
CA ARG A 14 -14.94 8.97 13.91
C ARG A 14 -14.48 9.58 12.58
N ASN A 15 -15.40 9.77 11.63
CA ASN A 15 -15.12 10.47 10.37
C ASN A 15 -14.72 11.95 10.56
N ASN A 16 -15.11 12.57 11.67
CA ASN A 16 -14.75 13.96 12.00
C ASN A 16 -13.30 14.13 12.50
N LEU A 17 -12.51 13.06 12.64
CA LEU A 17 -11.06 13.18 12.74
C LEU A 17 -10.47 13.34 11.32
N SER A 18 -10.45 14.61 10.89
CA SER A 18 -9.82 15.16 9.67
C SER A 18 -10.43 14.77 8.31
N GLY A 19 -11.47 15.51 7.90
CA GLY A 19 -11.70 15.97 6.52
C GLY A 19 -12.14 14.94 5.48
N GLU A 20 -13.44 14.98 5.13
CA GLU A 20 -14.12 14.36 3.99
C GLU A 20 -13.94 12.84 3.76
N PRO A 21 -15.01 12.11 3.37
CA PRO A 21 -14.90 10.70 3.02
C PRO A 21 -13.92 10.52 1.85
N ILE A 22 -12.94 9.61 1.99
CA ILE A 22 -11.88 9.41 0.99
C ILE A 22 -12.48 8.78 -0.27
N TYR A 23 -13.43 7.87 -0.11
CA TYR A 23 -14.08 7.12 -1.20
C TYR A 23 -15.52 7.57 -1.46
N GLY A 24 -16.13 8.36 -0.58
CA GLY A 24 -17.56 8.68 -0.66
C GLY A 24 -18.44 7.45 -0.45
N GLU A 25 -17.88 6.35 0.05
CA GLU A 25 -18.55 5.08 0.25
C GLU A 25 -18.24 4.59 1.68
N PRO A 26 -19.23 4.63 2.61
CA PRO A 26 -19.01 4.39 4.03
C PRO A 26 -18.30 3.07 4.34
N SER A 27 -18.56 2.02 3.55
CA SER A 27 -17.99 0.70 3.80
C SER A 27 -16.50 0.58 3.39
N ARG A 28 -16.08 1.28 2.33
CA ARG A 28 -14.66 1.41 1.96
C ARG A 28 -13.93 2.36 2.90
N ASP A 29 -14.57 3.48 3.23
CA ASP A 29 -14.01 4.43 4.19
C ASP A 29 -13.79 3.72 5.54
N TRP A 30 -14.76 2.97 6.05
CA TRP A 30 -14.60 2.17 7.27
C TRP A 30 -13.44 1.15 7.17
N PHE A 31 -13.32 0.41 6.06
CA PHE A 31 -12.24 -0.57 5.87
C PHE A 31 -10.84 0.07 5.93
N PHE A 32 -10.67 1.29 5.41
CA PHE A 32 -9.38 1.98 5.41
C PHE A 32 -9.15 2.85 6.66
N LEU A 33 -10.19 3.13 7.45
CA LEU A 33 -10.14 4.05 8.59
C LEU A 33 -10.28 3.35 9.95
N GLU A 34 -10.86 2.15 10.03
CA GLU A 34 -11.15 1.49 11.31
C GLU A 34 -10.49 0.13 11.51
N ASP A 35 -10.05 -0.57 10.45
CA ASP A 35 -9.38 -1.86 10.62
C ASP A 35 -7.95 -1.65 11.15
N GLY A 36 -7.84 -1.79 12.48
CA GLY A 36 -6.65 -1.53 13.27
C GLY A 36 -5.43 -2.31 12.78
N LEU A 37 -4.52 -1.59 12.12
CA LEU A 37 -3.07 -1.75 12.09
C LEU A 37 -2.55 -0.68 11.11
N GLY A 38 -2.00 0.42 11.61
CA GLY A 38 -1.35 1.44 10.76
C GLY A 38 -2.30 2.39 10.00
N VAL A 39 -3.52 2.60 10.49
CA VAL A 39 -4.58 3.46 9.90
C VAL A 39 -4.04 4.80 9.38
N GLU A 40 -3.26 5.53 10.17
CA GLU A 40 -2.68 6.82 9.75
C GLU A 40 -1.70 6.68 8.58
N GLN A 41 -0.89 5.61 8.61
CA GLN A 41 0.12 5.34 7.58
C GLN A 41 -0.58 5.03 6.25
N PHE A 42 -1.63 4.22 6.27
CA PHE A 42 -2.39 3.85 5.07
C PHE A 42 -3.32 4.95 4.56
N ARG A 43 -3.80 5.84 5.44
CA ARG A 43 -4.61 7.01 5.06
C ARG A 43 -3.78 8.00 4.23
N ARG A 44 -2.57 8.31 4.70
CA ARG A 44 -1.65 9.24 4.04
C ARG A 44 -1.31 8.85 2.60
N PHE A 45 -1.20 7.56 2.32
CA PHE A 45 -0.83 7.05 0.99
C PHE A 45 -2.02 6.75 0.07
N ALA A 46 -3.26 6.97 0.51
CA ALA A 46 -4.45 6.71 -0.31
C ALA A 46 -4.46 7.50 -1.65
N PRO A 47 -4.13 8.81 -1.70
CA PRO A 47 -4.07 9.53 -2.96
C PRO A 47 -2.99 9.00 -3.92
N LEU A 48 -1.84 8.59 -3.39
CA LEU A 48 -0.72 8.05 -4.18
C LEU A 48 -1.06 6.67 -4.75
N ALA A 49 -1.66 5.78 -3.94
CA ALA A 49 -2.09 4.48 -4.41
C ALA A 49 -3.12 4.58 -5.54
N ARG A 50 -4.09 5.49 -5.43
CA ARG A 50 -5.08 5.74 -6.49
C ARG A 50 -4.45 6.28 -7.77
N LYS A 51 -3.46 7.19 -7.64
CA LYS A 51 -2.70 7.68 -8.79
C LYS A 51 -1.93 6.55 -9.48
N ALA A 52 -1.24 5.70 -8.71
CA ALA A 52 -0.52 4.55 -9.25
C ALA A 52 -1.47 3.58 -9.97
N LEU A 53 -2.55 3.17 -9.30
CA LEU A 53 -3.56 2.28 -9.89
C LEU A 53 -4.14 2.85 -11.19
N ARG A 54 -4.51 4.14 -11.21
CA ARG A 54 -5.02 4.79 -12.42
C ARG A 54 -3.96 4.88 -13.52
N HIS A 55 -2.71 5.13 -13.16
CA HIS A 55 -1.62 5.28 -14.11
C HIS A 55 -1.26 3.96 -14.80
N TYR A 56 -1.06 2.90 -14.02
CA TYR A 56 -0.60 1.61 -14.53
C TYR A 56 -1.74 0.74 -15.07
N ALA A 57 -2.86 0.65 -14.36
CA ALA A 57 -3.95 -0.25 -14.74
C ALA A 57 -4.94 0.36 -15.75
N LYS A 58 -4.90 1.69 -15.97
CA LYS A 58 -5.75 2.41 -16.94
C LYS A 58 -7.22 2.00 -16.82
N ASP A 59 -7.80 1.39 -17.85
CA ASP A 59 -9.20 1.00 -17.93
C ASP A 59 -9.56 -0.18 -17.01
N ALA A 60 -8.56 -0.95 -16.55
CA ALA A 60 -8.77 -2.01 -15.56
C ALA A 60 -8.96 -1.47 -14.13
N TYR A 61 -8.70 -0.18 -13.90
CA TYR A 61 -8.94 0.45 -12.62
C TYR A 61 -10.28 1.17 -12.58
N ASN A 62 -11.15 0.74 -11.66
CA ASN A 62 -12.34 1.48 -11.29
C ASN A 62 -12.46 1.53 -9.76
N ILE A 63 -12.54 2.75 -9.21
CA ILE A 63 -12.60 2.98 -7.77
C ILE A 63 -13.82 2.34 -7.10
N SER A 64 -14.94 2.20 -7.81
CA SER A 64 -16.16 1.63 -7.26
C SER A 64 -16.16 0.10 -7.25
N THR A 65 -15.34 -0.54 -8.08
CA THR A 65 -15.33 -2.01 -8.22
C THR A 65 -14.02 -2.65 -7.84
N ILE A 66 -12.93 -1.88 -7.71
CA ILE A 66 -11.63 -2.45 -7.34
C ILE A 66 -11.71 -3.06 -5.95
N ASP A 67 -11.16 -4.25 -5.79
CA ASP A 67 -11.08 -4.89 -4.49
C ASP A 67 -10.28 -4.05 -3.48
N ARG A 68 -10.74 -4.06 -2.21
CA ARG A 68 -10.15 -3.25 -1.13
C ARG A 68 -8.77 -3.75 -0.74
N TYR A 69 -8.53 -5.06 -0.86
CA TYR A 69 -7.24 -5.67 -0.57
C TYR A 69 -6.20 -5.25 -1.61
N THR A 70 -6.55 -5.19 -2.90
CA THR A 70 -5.66 -4.65 -3.94
C THR A 70 -5.16 -3.26 -3.59
N GLU A 71 -6.07 -2.35 -3.25
CA GLU A 71 -5.70 -0.99 -2.90
C GLU A 71 -4.89 -0.93 -1.58
N ARG A 72 -5.21 -1.77 -0.59
CA ARG A 72 -4.41 -1.92 0.65
C ARG A 72 -2.98 -2.36 0.35
N MET A 73 -2.80 -3.32 -0.56
CA MET A 73 -1.49 -3.84 -0.94
C MET A 73 -0.65 -2.79 -1.67
N VAL A 74 -1.24 -2.04 -2.59
CA VAL A 74 -0.57 -0.92 -3.27
C VAL A 74 -0.11 0.14 -2.26
N ARG A 75 -0.96 0.51 -1.30
CA ARG A 75 -0.57 1.46 -0.24
C ARG A 75 0.58 0.94 0.61
N LYS A 76 0.60 -0.37 0.92
CA LYS A 76 1.69 -1.01 1.68
C LYS A 76 3.02 -0.92 0.95
N HIS A 77 3.05 -1.17 -0.36
CA HIS A 77 4.27 -1.05 -1.16
C HIS A 77 4.79 0.39 -1.19
N ILE A 78 3.90 1.36 -1.42
CA ILE A 78 4.26 2.78 -1.37
C ILE A 78 4.81 3.17 0.01
N CYS A 79 4.15 2.74 1.09
CA CYS A 79 4.62 2.97 2.46
C CYS A 79 6.03 2.40 2.67
N ASN A 80 6.29 1.18 2.19
CA ASN A 80 7.60 0.55 2.30
C ASN A 80 8.69 1.31 1.54
N PHE A 81 8.45 1.74 0.30
CA PHE A 81 9.41 2.55 -0.45
C PHE A 81 9.71 3.89 0.25
N MET A 82 8.68 4.55 0.79
CA MET A 82 8.86 5.78 1.55
C MET A 82 9.64 5.53 2.84
N ARG A 83 9.37 4.42 3.53
CA ARG A 83 10.04 4.06 4.78
C ARG A 83 11.52 3.76 4.56
N VAL A 84 11.85 2.92 3.57
CA VAL A 84 13.25 2.62 3.20
C VAL A 84 14.02 3.90 2.92
N LYS A 85 13.46 4.84 2.14
CA LYS A 85 14.13 6.14 1.96
C LYS A 85 14.37 6.88 3.27
N VAL A 86 13.35 6.99 4.12
CA VAL A 86 13.43 7.81 5.34
C VAL A 86 14.39 7.19 6.35
N GLU A 87 14.33 5.87 6.54
CA GLU A 87 15.12 5.14 7.52
C GLU A 87 16.57 4.95 7.05
N GLU A 88 16.76 4.53 5.80
CA GLU A 88 18.09 4.20 5.26
C GLU A 88 18.78 5.40 4.60
N LYS A 89 18.07 6.54 4.44
CA LYS A 89 18.57 7.77 3.79
C LYS A 89 19.10 7.53 2.36
N VAL A 90 18.57 6.52 1.68
CA VAL A 90 18.96 6.15 0.32
C VAL A 90 18.26 7.07 -0.70
N GLN A 91 18.91 7.32 -1.84
CA GLN A 91 18.26 8.02 -2.95
C GLN A 91 17.15 7.17 -3.57
N TYR A 92 16.12 7.82 -4.11
CA TYR A 92 15.09 7.07 -4.82
C TYR A 92 15.63 6.52 -6.13
N ASP A 93 15.63 5.19 -6.25
CA ASP A 93 15.69 4.53 -7.54
C ASP A 93 14.28 4.51 -8.14
N TRP A 94 13.97 5.54 -8.94
CA TRP A 94 12.67 5.69 -9.56
C TRP A 94 12.37 4.60 -10.59
N GLU A 95 13.39 4.07 -11.29
CA GLU A 95 13.21 3.02 -12.28
C GLU A 95 12.89 1.69 -11.59
N PHE A 96 13.54 1.39 -10.47
CA PHE A 96 13.20 0.23 -9.65
C PHE A 96 11.76 0.33 -9.11
N ILE A 97 11.41 1.46 -8.50
CA ILE A 97 10.06 1.67 -7.96
C ILE A 97 9.00 1.55 -9.06
N ASP A 98 9.24 2.13 -10.24
CA ASP A 98 8.32 2.03 -11.38
C ASP A 98 8.08 0.59 -11.82
N ASN A 99 9.16 -0.20 -12.00
CA ASN A 99 9.05 -1.61 -12.39
C ASN A 99 8.41 -2.47 -11.30
N CYS A 100 8.71 -2.22 -10.01
CA CYS A 100 8.04 -2.91 -8.91
C CYS A 100 6.53 -2.62 -8.90
N MET A 101 6.14 -1.36 -9.10
CA MET A 101 4.72 -0.99 -9.08
C MET A 101 3.96 -1.57 -10.26
N LYS A 102 4.58 -1.62 -11.45
CA LYS A 102 4.04 -2.29 -12.64
C LYS A 102 3.78 -3.78 -12.38
N MET A 103 4.78 -4.50 -11.85
CA MET A 103 4.67 -5.92 -11.49
C MET A 103 3.54 -6.13 -10.46
N VAL A 104 3.59 -5.42 -9.33
CA VAL A 104 2.62 -5.58 -8.24
C VAL A 104 1.19 -5.30 -8.71
N ILE A 105 0.97 -4.23 -9.49
CA ILE A 105 -0.38 -3.89 -9.97
C ILE A 105 -0.83 -4.87 -11.05
N GLY A 106 0.06 -5.31 -11.93
CA GLY A 106 -0.20 -6.33 -12.95
C GLY A 106 -0.68 -7.63 -12.32
N ASP A 107 0.06 -8.12 -11.34
CA ASP A 107 -0.26 -9.35 -10.60
C ASP A 107 -1.58 -9.25 -9.84
N LEU A 108 -1.79 -8.16 -9.10
CA LEU A 108 -2.99 -7.97 -8.29
C LEU A 108 -4.27 -7.85 -9.12
N LEU A 109 -4.18 -7.24 -10.30
CA LEU A 109 -5.33 -7.05 -11.20
C LEU A 109 -5.41 -8.12 -12.30
N LYS A 110 -4.44 -9.04 -12.36
CA LYS A 110 -4.33 -10.07 -13.41
C LYS A 110 -4.33 -9.46 -14.82
N ILE A 111 -3.57 -8.38 -14.99
CA ILE A 111 -3.39 -7.68 -16.26
C ILE A 111 -1.91 -7.70 -16.66
N ASP A 112 -1.66 -7.76 -17.96
CA ASP A 112 -0.31 -7.67 -18.48
C ASP A 112 0.14 -6.21 -18.51
N ILE A 113 1.10 -5.86 -17.66
CA ILE A 113 1.77 -4.57 -17.66
C ILE A 113 3.25 -4.83 -17.92
N PRO A 114 3.82 -4.33 -19.03
CA PRO A 114 5.24 -4.52 -19.31
C PRO A 114 6.13 -3.87 -18.25
N TYR A 115 7.04 -4.64 -17.67
CA TYR A 115 8.10 -4.18 -16.77
C TYR A 115 9.43 -4.87 -17.09
N ASP A 116 10.53 -4.26 -16.66
CA ASP A 116 11.89 -4.77 -16.82
C ASP A 116 12.27 -5.63 -15.61
N GLU A 117 12.20 -6.95 -15.78
CA GLU A 117 12.58 -7.95 -14.75
C GLU A 117 14.04 -7.80 -14.31
N ALA A 118 14.95 -7.39 -15.20
CA ALA A 118 16.37 -7.25 -14.85
C ALA A 118 16.57 -6.15 -13.80
N ARG A 119 15.73 -5.11 -13.80
CA ARG A 119 15.75 -4.07 -12.77
C ARG A 119 15.25 -4.56 -11.42
N LEU A 120 14.40 -5.59 -11.40
CA LEU A 120 13.93 -6.21 -10.17
C LEU A 120 14.94 -7.19 -9.58
N SER A 121 15.70 -7.88 -10.44
CA SER A 121 16.78 -8.80 -10.01
C SER A 121 17.98 -8.11 -9.35
N TYR A 122 18.18 -6.80 -9.58
CA TYR A 122 19.33 -6.07 -9.03
C TYR A 122 19.24 -5.85 -7.51
N LEU A 123 18.09 -6.10 -6.90
CA LEU A 123 17.85 -5.92 -5.46
C LEU A 123 17.66 -7.20 -4.66
N ILE A 124 18.17 -8.32 -5.18
CA ILE A 124 18.43 -9.48 -4.34
C ILE A 124 19.91 -9.88 -4.52
N PRO A 125 20.77 -9.66 -3.51
CA PRO A 125 21.73 -10.69 -3.17
C PRO A 125 20.88 -11.90 -2.74
N GLU A 126 20.46 -12.69 -3.73
CA GLU A 126 19.52 -13.81 -3.66
C GLU A 126 20.07 -15.02 -2.87
N ALA A 127 21.01 -14.80 -1.95
CA ALA A 127 21.72 -15.87 -1.26
C ALA A 127 21.79 -15.75 0.27
N GLN A 128 21.44 -14.61 0.89
CA GLN A 128 21.66 -14.46 2.35
C GLN A 128 20.39 -14.48 3.22
N VAL A 129 19.26 -13.94 2.75
CA VAL A 129 18.06 -13.80 3.61
C VAL A 129 17.29 -15.13 3.78
N HIS A 130 17.30 -16.01 2.78
CA HIS A 130 16.71 -17.35 2.93
C HIS A 130 17.57 -18.31 3.76
N ALA A 131 18.91 -18.13 3.78
CA ALA A 131 19.82 -18.99 4.53
C ALA A 131 19.74 -18.77 6.07
N ASP A 132 19.34 -17.59 6.52
CA ASP A 132 19.25 -17.28 7.96
C ASP A 132 17.90 -17.68 8.57
N TRP A 133 16.82 -17.76 7.78
CA TRP A 133 15.52 -18.28 8.24
C TRP A 133 15.52 -19.79 8.44
N GLU A 134 16.26 -20.56 7.63
CA GLU A 134 16.39 -22.01 7.82
C GLU A 134 17.34 -22.38 8.98
N LYS A 135 18.33 -21.54 9.28
CA LYS A 135 19.26 -21.76 10.41
C LYS A 135 18.68 -21.47 11.78
N THR A 136 17.57 -20.74 11.87
CA THR A 136 16.91 -20.41 13.15
C THR A 136 15.79 -21.37 13.53
N MET A 137 15.51 -22.39 12.70
CA MET A 137 14.51 -23.43 12.97
C MET A 137 15.10 -24.82 13.28
N HIS A 138 16.38 -24.89 13.66
CA HIS A 138 17.01 -26.09 14.20
C HIS A 138 17.55 -25.88 15.60
#